data_AF-A0A0M3JHC7-F1
#
_entry.id   AF-A0A0M3JHC7-F1
#
_cell.length_a   1.000
_cell.length_b   1.000
_cell.length_c   1.000
_cell.angle_alpha   90.00
_cell.angle_beta   90.00
_cell.angle_gamma   90.00
#
_symmetry.space_group_name_H-M   'P 1'
#
loop_
_entity.id
_entity.type
_entity.pdbx_description
1 polymer ?
#
loop_
_entity_poly.entity_id
_entity_poly.type
_entity_poly.pdbx_seq_one_letter_code
_entity_poly.pdbx_strand_id
1 'polypeptide(L)'
;MGNWWEEETRSKQDASVYLSLYKQFLTESPTIDWSKMQPLKKHAHYEDLMSCSDSNELSNLLKHLCVIKLNGGLGTTMGCKSPKSLITVRDGLTFLDFAIQQNKVFIFSHQLSTIIYYHS
;
A
#
# COMPACT_ATOMS: atom_id res chain seq x y z
N MET A 1 25.33 10.84 10.51
CA MET A 1 25.59 9.60 11.26
C MET A 1 24.23 8.97 11.54
N GLY A 2 23.92 7.80 10.98
CA GLY A 2 22.68 7.08 11.33
C GLY A 2 22.74 6.62 12.79
N ASN A 3 21.60 6.64 13.47
CA ASN A 3 21.49 6.18 14.86
C ASN A 3 21.56 4.65 14.89
N TRP A 4 22.76 4.10 15.13
CA TRP A 4 23.03 2.65 15.20
C TRP A 4 22.05 1.86 16.10
N TRP A 5 21.54 2.49 17.16
CA TRP A 5 20.56 1.90 18.08
C TRP A 5 19.16 1.70 17.45
N GLU A 6 18.76 2.54 16.49
CA GLU A 6 17.49 2.39 15.76
C GLU A 6 17.54 1.20 14.79
N GLU A 7 18.70 0.95 14.17
CA GLU A 7 18.90 -0.21 13.30
C GLU A 7 18.94 -1.52 14.11
N GLU A 8 19.56 -1.52 15.28
CA GLU A 8 19.62 -2.70 16.15
C GLU A 8 18.23 -3.06 16.70
N THR A 9 17.43 -2.07 17.09
CA THR A 9 16.06 -2.29 17.57
C THR A 9 15.14 -2.78 16.45
N ARG A 10 15.23 -2.21 15.25
CA ARG A 10 14.48 -2.68 14.06
C ARG A 10 14.83 -4.13 13.71
N SER A 11 16.12 -4.47 13.69
CA SER A 11 16.59 -5.82 13.40
C SER A 11 16.06 -6.86 14.39
N LYS A 12 16.05 -6.53 15.69
CA LYS A 12 15.47 -7.39 16.73
C LYS A 12 13.96 -7.58 16.55
N GLN A 13 13.25 -6.51 16.20
CA GLN A 13 11.82 -6.57 15.91
C GLN A 13 11.54 -7.45 14.68
N ASP A 14 12.26 -7.26 13.57
CA ASP A 14 12.10 -8.04 12.35
C ASP A 14 12.36 -9.54 12.61
N ALA A 15 13.41 -9.86 13.38
CA ALA A 15 13.71 -11.23 13.78
C ALA A 15 12.58 -11.85 14.64
N SER A 16 11.98 -11.06 15.55
CA SER A 16 10.85 -11.54 16.35
C SER A 16 9.59 -11.82 15.53
N VAL A 17 9.31 -10.98 14.52
CA VAL A 17 8.20 -11.15 13.57
C VAL A 17 8.44 -12.37 12.69
N TYR A 18 9.66 -12.54 12.18
CA TYR A 18 10.02 -13.74 11.42
C TYR A 18 9.81 -15.02 12.24
N LEU A 19 10.26 -15.02 13.50
CA LEU A 19 10.11 -16.19 14.37
C LEU A 19 8.64 -16.51 14.67
N SER A 20 7.78 -15.49 14.83
CA SER A 20 6.34 -15.71 15.05
C SER A 20 5.67 -16.31 13.82
N LEU A 21 5.97 -15.79 12.62
CA LEU A 21 5.47 -16.33 11.36
C LEU A 21 5.97 -17.76 11.11
N TYR A 22 7.23 -18.04 11.40
CA TYR A 22 7.79 -19.38 11.26
C TYR A 22 7.15 -20.38 12.23
N LYS A 23 6.90 -19.98 13.48
CA LYS A 23 6.14 -20.81 14.42
C LYS A 23 4.73 -21.09 13.90
N GLN A 24 4.03 -20.06 13.42
CA GLN A 24 2.70 -20.20 12.82
C GLN A 24 2.71 -21.22 11.67
N PHE A 25 3.70 -21.13 10.78
CA PHE A 25 3.88 -22.07 9.68
C PHE A 25 4.06 -23.54 10.13
N LEU A 26 4.72 -23.77 11.27
CA LEU A 26 4.92 -25.13 11.81
C LEU A 26 3.68 -25.66 12.56
N THR A 27 2.87 -24.79 13.15
CA THR A 27 1.78 -25.19 14.05
C THR A 27 0.41 -25.18 13.38
N GLU A 28 0.18 -24.28 12.43
CA GLU A 28 -1.13 -24.10 11.80
C GLU A 28 -1.27 -24.96 10.55
N SER A 29 -2.50 -25.39 10.26
CA SER A 29 -2.79 -26.13 9.04
C SER A 29 -2.62 -25.21 7.83
N PRO A 30 -1.89 -25.64 6.78
CA PRO A 30 -1.74 -24.86 5.55
C PRO A 30 -3.01 -24.87 4.68
N THR A 31 -4.06 -25.60 5.08
CA THR A 31 -5.26 -25.82 4.27
C THR A 31 -6.50 -25.20 4.90
N ILE A 32 -7.37 -24.67 4.05
CA ILE A 32 -8.67 -24.13 4.43
C ILE A 32 -9.71 -25.24 4.34
N ASP A 33 -10.54 -25.40 5.36
CA ASP A 33 -11.72 -26.27 5.33
C ASP A 33 -12.86 -25.55 4.61
N TRP A 34 -13.02 -25.87 3.32
CA TRP A 34 -14.03 -25.29 2.44
C TRP A 34 -15.46 -25.45 2.96
N SER A 35 -15.74 -26.50 3.74
CA SER A 35 -17.07 -26.77 4.31
C SER A 35 -17.53 -25.68 5.28
N LYS A 36 -16.57 -24.95 5.88
CA LYS A 36 -16.83 -23.87 6.83
C LYS A 36 -16.94 -22.49 6.17
N MET A 37 -16.65 -22.39 4.88
CA MET A 37 -16.72 -21.12 4.16
C MET A 37 -18.19 -20.69 4.02
N GLN A 38 -18.47 -19.42 4.30
CA GLN A 38 -19.82 -18.85 4.23
C GLN A 38 -19.80 -17.58 3.38
N PRO A 39 -20.79 -17.37 2.50
CA PRO A 39 -20.91 -16.12 1.76
C PRO A 39 -21.10 -14.92 2.68
N LEU A 40 -20.57 -13.76 2.27
CA LEU A 40 -20.82 -12.51 2.99
C LEU A 40 -22.31 -12.17 2.94
N LYS A 41 -22.93 -12.01 4.11
CA LYS A 41 -24.37 -11.73 4.25
C LYS A 41 -24.78 -10.37 3.67
N LYS A 42 -23.86 -9.40 3.68
CA LYS A 42 -24.06 -8.06 3.12
C LYS A 42 -22.77 -7.60 2.47
N HIS A 43 -22.87 -7.09 1.26
CA HIS A 43 -21.81 -6.38 0.56
C HIS A 43 -22.40 -5.07 0.05
N ALA A 44 -21.59 -4.02 0.02
CA ALA A 44 -21.98 -2.75 -0.58
C ALA A 44 -21.64 -2.80 -2.08
N HIS A 45 -22.57 -2.40 -2.93
CA HIS A 45 -22.26 -2.12 -4.32
C HIS A 45 -21.63 -0.72 -4.43
N TYR A 46 -20.75 -0.54 -5.40
CA TYR A 46 -20.08 0.74 -5.60
C TYR A 46 -21.10 1.84 -5.96
N GLU A 47 -22.13 1.46 -6.71
CA GLU A 47 -23.22 2.32 -7.17
C GLU A 47 -24.11 2.82 -6.01
N ASP A 48 -24.15 2.08 -4.90
CA ASP A 48 -24.93 2.44 -3.71
C ASP A 48 -24.18 3.43 -2.79
N LEU A 49 -22.90 3.70 -3.08
CA LEU A 49 -22.09 4.62 -2.27
C LEU A 49 -22.57 6.05 -2.50
N MET A 50 -22.83 6.77 -1.40
CA MET A 50 -23.21 8.19 -1.49
C MET A 50 -22.03 9.01 -2.04
N SER A 51 -22.32 9.85 -3.03
CA SER A 51 -21.38 10.87 -3.47
C SER A 51 -21.24 11.96 -2.40
N CYS A 52 -20.02 12.27 -2.00
CA CYS A 52 -19.76 13.43 -1.15
C CYS A 52 -19.86 14.71 -1.99
N SER A 53 -21.00 15.40 -1.89
CA SER A 53 -21.26 16.65 -2.63
C SER A 53 -20.85 17.91 -1.85
N ASP A 54 -20.72 17.82 -0.52
CA ASP A 54 -20.29 18.95 0.30
C ASP A 54 -18.76 19.06 0.30
N SER A 55 -18.27 20.21 -0.19
CA SER A 55 -16.84 20.53 -0.22
C SER A 55 -16.19 20.54 1.18
N ASN A 56 -16.94 20.90 2.23
CA ASN A 56 -16.40 20.93 3.59
C ASN A 56 -16.22 19.54 4.18
N GLU A 57 -17.21 18.66 3.96
CA GLU A 57 -17.14 17.26 4.36
C GLU A 57 -16.00 16.55 3.62
N LEU A 58 -15.89 16.77 2.31
CA LEU A 58 -14.82 16.22 1.49
C LEU A 58 -13.44 16.66 1.99
N SER A 59 -13.25 17.96 2.25
CA SER A 59 -11.98 18.48 2.79
C SER A 59 -11.61 17.80 4.11
N ASN A 60 -12.58 17.60 5.01
CA ASN A 60 -12.34 16.95 6.29
C ASN A 60 -12.01 15.46 6.16
N LEU A 61 -12.66 14.73 5.26
CA LEU A 61 -12.31 13.33 4.96
C LEU A 61 -10.88 13.22 4.41
N LEU A 62 -10.52 14.10 3.48
CA LEU A 62 -9.22 14.06 2.81
C LEU A 62 -8.04 14.41 3.73
N LYS A 63 -8.25 15.18 4.80
CA LYS A 63 -7.24 15.41 5.84
C LYS A 63 -6.82 14.12 6.57
N HIS A 64 -7.68 13.11 6.58
CA HIS A 64 -7.42 11.82 7.22
C HIS A 64 -6.98 10.73 6.21
N LEU A 65 -6.86 11.07 4.92
CA LEU A 65 -6.49 10.14 3.88
C LEU A 65 -4.97 10.01 3.77
N CYS A 66 -4.47 8.78 3.78
CA CYS A 66 -3.08 8.45 3.44
C CYS A 66 -3.06 7.48 2.25
N VAL A 67 -2.19 7.75 1.27
CA VAL A 67 -2.01 6.88 0.10
C VAL A 67 -0.69 6.14 0.24
N ILE A 68 -0.76 4.80 0.35
CA ILE A 68 0.41 3.92 0.42
C ILE A 68 0.60 3.22 -0.92
N LYS A 69 1.83 3.25 -1.44
CA LYS A 69 2.22 2.52 -2.65
C LYS A 69 3.30 1.50 -2.30
N LEU A 70 2.97 0.22 -2.50
CA LEU A 70 3.88 -0.90 -2.27
C LEU A 70 4.87 -1.01 -3.44
N ASN A 71 6.15 -0.77 -3.18
CA ASN A 71 7.21 -0.69 -4.19
C ASN A 71 8.33 -1.74 -4.02
N GLY A 72 8.17 -2.72 -3.13
CA GLY A 72 9.18 -3.77 -2.90
C GLY A 72 9.33 -4.80 -4.02
N GLY A 73 8.43 -4.81 -5.01
CA GLY A 73 8.49 -5.74 -6.14
C GLY A 73 9.55 -5.36 -7.16
N LEU A 74 10.44 -6.29 -7.49
CA LEU A 74 11.42 -6.13 -8.58
C LEU A 74 10.78 -6.45 -9.95
N GLY A 75 11.29 -5.80 -10.99
CA GLY A 75 10.89 -6.00 -12.39
C GLY A 75 11.44 -7.28 -13.05
N THR A 76 11.90 -8.26 -12.27
CA THR A 76 12.68 -9.40 -12.76
C THR A 76 11.91 -10.28 -13.74
N THR A 77 10.60 -10.47 -13.52
CA THR A 77 9.72 -11.18 -14.47
C THR A 77 9.68 -10.52 -15.85
N MET A 78 9.98 -9.22 -15.94
CA MET A 78 10.01 -8.45 -17.19
C MET A 78 11.45 -8.20 -17.68
N GLY A 79 12.45 -8.93 -17.16
CA GLY A 79 13.86 -8.79 -17.56
C GLY A 79 14.57 -7.56 -17.00
N CYS A 80 13.93 -6.79 -16.11
CA CYS A 80 14.51 -5.61 -15.47
C CYS A 80 15.09 -5.96 -14.10
N LYS A 81 16.27 -5.41 -13.78
CA LYS A 81 16.93 -5.58 -12.46
C LYS A 81 16.50 -4.53 -11.43
N SER A 82 15.74 -3.52 -11.84
CA SER A 82 15.27 -2.42 -11.01
C SER A 82 13.88 -2.70 -10.39
N PRO A 83 13.47 -1.94 -9.36
CA PRO A 83 12.09 -1.93 -8.89
C PRO A 83 11.10 -1.78 -10.03
N LYS A 84 9.98 -2.52 -9.97
CA LYS A 84 8.95 -2.50 -11.02
C LYS A 84 8.37 -1.10 -11.24
N SER A 85 8.35 -0.27 -10.20
CA SER A 85 7.88 1.12 -10.25
C SER A 85 8.71 2.02 -11.17
N LEU A 86 9.99 1.70 -11.42
CA LEU A 86 10.89 2.48 -12.29
C LEU A 86 10.86 2.07 -13.76
N ILE A 87 9.96 1.16 -14.13
CA ILE A 87 9.85 0.70 -15.51
C ILE A 87 9.06 1.73 -16.31
N THR A 88 9.62 2.14 -17.45
CA THR A 88 8.97 3.04 -18.39
C THR A 88 7.76 2.37 -19.01
N VAL A 89 6.61 3.05 -18.97
CA VAL A 89 5.32 2.56 -19.46
C VAL A 89 4.97 3.24 -20.77
N ARG A 90 4.98 4.57 -20.80
CA ARG A 90 4.54 5.38 -21.95
C ARG A 90 5.18 6.76 -21.91
N ASP A 91 5.52 7.31 -23.08
CA ASP A 91 6.03 8.68 -23.24
C ASP A 91 7.25 8.99 -22.34
N GLY A 92 8.09 7.99 -22.09
CA GLY A 92 9.25 8.12 -21.20
C GLY A 92 8.92 8.09 -19.70
N LEU A 93 7.64 8.05 -19.32
CA LEU A 93 7.20 8.05 -17.92
C LEU A 93 7.15 6.64 -17.32
N THR A 94 7.58 6.52 -16.07
CA THR A 94 7.52 5.29 -15.28
C THR A 94 6.19 5.16 -14.52
N PHE A 95 5.90 3.98 -13.96
CA PHE A 95 4.77 3.81 -13.03
C PHE A 95 4.84 4.77 -11.84
N LEU A 96 6.05 5.01 -11.31
CA LEU A 96 6.26 5.96 -10.23
C LEU A 96 5.91 7.39 -10.66
N ASP A 97 6.29 7.78 -11.88
CA ASP A 97 5.96 9.12 -12.40
C ASP A 97 4.46 9.32 -12.54
N PHE A 98 3.73 8.33 -13.06
CA PHE A 98 2.27 8.39 -13.12
C PHE A 98 1.64 8.51 -11.73
N ALA A 99 2.12 7.74 -10.75
CA ALA A 99 1.61 7.83 -9.38
C ALA A 99 1.88 9.21 -8.77
N ILE A 100 3.07 9.78 -8.98
CA ILE A 100 3.40 11.13 -8.50
C ILE A 100 2.52 12.18 -9.17
N GLN A 101 2.35 12.11 -10.49
CA GLN A 101 1.54 13.08 -11.25
C GLN A 101 0.07 13.05 -10.84
N GLN A 102 -0.54 11.87 -10.74
CA GLN A 102 -1.92 11.72 -10.28
C GLN A 102 -2.13 12.33 -8.89
N ASN A 103 -1.21 12.08 -7.96
CA ASN A 103 -1.28 12.64 -6.63
C ASN A 103 -1.06 14.15 -6.60
N LYS A 104 -0.13 14.69 -7.40
CA LYS A 104 0.07 16.15 -7.51
C LYS A 104 -1.19 16.85 -7.98
N VAL A 105 -1.85 16.30 -9.00
CA VAL A 105 -3.13 16.84 -9.50
C VAL A 105 -4.18 16.79 -8.39
N PHE A 106 -4.29 15.65 -7.70
CA PHE A 106 -5.25 15.46 -6.60
C PHE A 106 -5.04 16.41 -5.43
N ILE A 107 -3.78 16.61 -5.01
CA ILE A 107 -3.40 17.52 -3.91
C ILE A 107 -3.70 18.97 -4.31
N PHE A 108 -3.31 19.37 -5.52
CA PHE A 108 -3.51 20.73 -6.00
C PHE A 108 -5.00 21.06 -6.15
N SER A 109 -5.81 20.13 -6.67
CA SER A 109 -7.25 20.36 -6.85
C SER A 109 -8.02 20.46 -5.55
N HIS A 110 -7.51 19.91 -4.44
CA HIS A 110 -8.18 19.89 -3.13
C HIS A 110 -7.46 20.69 -2.04
N GLN A 111 -6.38 21.41 -2.37
CA GLN A 111 -5.55 22.20 -1.43
C GLN A 111 -5.10 21.40 -0.19
N LEU A 112 -4.66 20.16 -0.39
CA LEU A 112 -4.30 19.25 0.70
C LEU A 112 -2.79 19.26 1.01
N SER A 113 -2.44 18.70 2.16
CA SER A 113 -1.09 18.29 2.52
C SER A 113 -1.00 16.77 2.68
N THR A 114 -1.57 16.00 1.74
CA THR A 114 -1.56 14.53 1.79
C THR A 114 -0.13 14.02 1.58
N ILE A 115 0.36 13.19 2.51
CA ILE A 115 1.70 12.59 2.48
C ILE A 115 1.63 11.27 1.72
N ILE A 116 2.56 11.06 0.76
CA ILE A 116 2.73 9.77 0.09
C ILE A 116 3.84 9.01 0.79
N TYR A 117 3.55 7.79 1.24
CA TYR A 117 4.56 6.85 1.71
C TYR A 117 4.82 5.81 0.63
N TYR A 118 6.03 5.86 0.08
CA TYR A 118 6.56 4.77 -0.73
C TYR A 118 7.25 3.81 0.22
N HIS A 119 6.70 2.60 0.33
CA HIS A 119 7.30 1.55 1.12
C HIS A 119 8.04 0.59 0.18
N SER A 120 9.37 0.54 0.33
CA SER A 120 10.28 -0.40 -0.33
C SER A 120 10.37 -1.70 0.45
#